data_AF-A0A949HIH7-F1
#
_entry.id   AF-A0A949HIH7-F1
#
_cell.length_a   1.000
_cell.length_b   1.000
_cell.length_c   1.000
_cell.angle_alpha   90.00
_cell.angle_beta   90.00
_cell.angle_gamma   90.00
#
_symmetry.space_group_name_H-M   'P 1'
#
loop_
_entity.id
_entity.type
_entity.pdbx_description
1 polymer ?
#
loop_
_entity_poly.entity_id
_entity_poly.type
_entity_poly.pdbx_seq_one_letter_code
_entity_poly.pdbx_strand_id
1 'polypeptide(L)' 'AYPATSEHAYSGDYPLARYLYLAINHKPGTKLDPVRREFMKFIFSKEGQELVVKEGSFPVDAATAAKALQALGIDP' A
#
# COMPACT_ATOMS: atom_id res chain seq x y z
N ALA A 1 -5.00 7.21 -26.54
CA ALA A 1 -5.24 7.18 -25.08
C ALA A 1 -4.81 5.81 -24.57
N TYR A 2 -4.08 5.74 -23.45
CA TYR A 2 -3.67 4.47 -22.86
C TYR A 2 -4.88 3.76 -22.22
N PRO A 3 -5.05 2.44 -22.41
CA PRO A 3 -6.06 1.65 -21.70
C PRO A 3 -5.88 1.67 -20.17
N ALA A 4 -6.97 1.52 -19.42
CA ALA A 4 -6.95 1.44 -17.96
C ALA A 4 -6.56 0.04 -17.46
N THR A 5 -5.35 -0.41 -17.80
CA THR A 5 -4.77 -1.69 -17.36
C THR A 5 -3.78 -1.49 -16.22
N SER A 6 -3.46 -2.56 -15.49
CA SER A 6 -2.44 -2.52 -14.43
C SER A 6 -1.07 -2.10 -14.96
N GLU A 7 -0.68 -2.58 -16.14
CA GLU A 7 0.57 -2.21 -16.81
C GLU A 7 0.69 -0.69 -17.05
N HIS A 8 -0.35 -0.06 -17.58
CA HIS A 8 -0.35 1.40 -17.81
C HIS A 8 -0.54 2.21 -16.53
N ALA A 9 -1.20 1.64 -15.51
CA ALA A 9 -1.32 2.28 -14.21
C ALA A 9 0.03 2.32 -13.46
N TYR A 10 0.81 1.24 -13.50
CA TYR A 10 2.09 1.16 -12.81
C TYR A 10 3.22 1.92 -13.52
N SER A 11 3.20 1.98 -14.86
CA SER A 11 4.15 2.79 -15.63
C SER A 11 3.88 4.30 -15.55
N GLY A 12 2.64 4.69 -15.22
CA GLY A 12 2.19 6.09 -15.21
C GLY A 12 1.68 6.59 -16.57
N ASP A 13 1.66 5.72 -17.60
CA ASP A 13 1.13 6.05 -18.92
C ASP A 13 -0.38 6.37 -18.87
N TYR A 14 -1.13 5.71 -17.98
CA TYR A 14 -2.52 6.05 -17.72
C TYR A 14 -2.62 7.21 -16.70
N PRO A 15 -2.97 8.44 -17.12
CA PRO A 15 -2.75 9.64 -16.32
C PRO A 15 -3.70 9.79 -15.12
N LEU A 16 -4.72 8.94 -15.03
CA LEU A 16 -5.68 8.94 -13.93
C LEU A 16 -5.38 7.85 -12.89
N ALA A 17 -4.32 7.06 -13.08
CA ALA A 17 -3.84 6.14 -12.06
C ALA A 17 -3.36 6.93 -10.83
N ARG A 18 -3.72 6.45 -9.64
CA ARG A 18 -3.35 7.08 -8.37
C ARG A 18 -3.27 6.04 -7.25
N TYR A 19 -2.42 6.31 -6.28
CA TYR A 19 -2.41 5.54 -5.03
C TYR A 19 -3.65 5.87 -4.18
N LEU A 20 -4.10 4.86 -3.45
CA LEU A 20 -5.01 5.04 -2.33
C LEU A 20 -4.15 5.17 -1.07
N TYR A 21 -4.30 6.30 -0.37
CA TYR A 21 -3.51 6.61 0.81
C TYR A 21 -4.32 6.37 2.08
N LEU A 22 -3.65 5.83 3.10
CA LEU A 22 -4.17 5.76 4.46
C LEU A 22 -3.43 6.78 5.33
N ALA A 23 -4.18 7.72 5.91
CA ALA A 23 -3.63 8.71 6.82
C ALA A 23 -3.52 8.11 8.22
N ILE A 24 -2.33 8.22 8.83
CA ILE A 24 -2.09 7.78 10.20
C ILE A 24 -1.48 8.91 11.02
N ASN A 25 -2.08 9.19 12.17
CA ASN A 25 -1.48 10.09 13.14
C ASN A 25 -0.38 9.33 13.90
N HIS A 26 0.87 9.59 13.53
CA HIS A 26 2.05 8.95 14.07
C HIS A 26 3.12 9.98 14.44
N LYS A 27 3.57 9.94 15.70
CA LYS A 27 4.65 10.82 16.18
C LYS A 27 6.00 10.24 15.73
N PRO A 28 6.83 10.99 14.97
CA PRO A 28 8.15 10.52 14.55
C PRO A 28 9.00 10.05 15.74
N GLY A 29 9.71 8.93 15.55
CA GLY A 29 10.57 8.33 16.57
C GLY A 29 9.86 7.52 17.67
N THR A 30 8.53 7.42 17.62
CA THR A 30 7.76 6.54 18.52
C THR A 30 7.34 5.25 17.80
N LYS A 31 6.83 4.27 18.56
CA LYS A 31 6.22 3.05 17.98
C LYS A 31 4.72 3.26 17.82
N LEU A 32 4.14 2.73 16.75
CA LEU A 32 2.69 2.52 16.68
C LEU A 32 2.25 1.58 17.79
N ASP A 33 1.03 1.76 18.29
CA ASP A 33 0.46 0.76 19.20
C ASP A 33 0.28 -0.58 18.47
N PRO A 34 0.20 -1.69 19.22
CA PRO A 34 0.20 -3.03 18.64
C PRO A 34 -0.93 -3.26 17.63
N VAL A 35 -2.13 -2.73 17.86
CA VAL A 35 -3.29 -2.97 16.99
C VAL A 35 -3.09 -2.26 15.65
N ARG A 36 -2.71 -0.97 15.69
CA ARG A 36 -2.41 -0.22 14.46
C ARG A 36 -1.23 -0.85 13.70
N ARG A 37 -0.20 -1.31 14.40
CA ARG A 37 0.96 -1.98 13.80
C ARG A 37 0.57 -3.26 13.07
N GLU A 38 -0.17 -4.17 13.70
CA GLU A 38 -0.58 -5.42 13.07
C GLU A 38 -1.55 -5.19 11.91
N PHE A 39 -2.41 -4.18 12.00
CA PHE A 39 -3.27 -3.79 10.88
C PHE A 39 -2.47 -3.31 9.67
N MET A 40 -1.39 -2.53 9.86
CA MET A 40 -0.52 -2.12 8.76
C MET A 40 0.19 -3.32 8.13
N LYS A 41 0.68 -4.27 8.94
CA LYS A 41 1.27 -5.52 8.43
C LYS A 41 0.26 -6.31 7.62
N PHE A 42 -0.98 -6.40 8.08
CA PHE A 42 -2.06 -7.09 7.36
C PHE A 42 -2.36 -6.43 6.01
N ILE A 43 -2.57 -5.10 5.97
CA ILE A 43 -2.87 -4.39 4.72
C ILE A 43 -1.79 -4.63 3.66
N PHE A 44 -0.52 -4.61 4.06
CA PHE A 44 0.62 -4.82 3.17
C PHE A 44 1.04 -6.29 3.02
N SER A 45 0.31 -7.22 3.61
CA SER A 45 0.53 -8.66 3.43
C SER A 45 -0.06 -9.18 2.12
N LYS A 46 0.32 -10.40 1.75
CA LYS A 46 -0.30 -11.11 0.61
C LYS A 46 -1.83 -11.19 0.74
N GLU A 47 -2.32 -11.55 1.92
CA GLU A 47 -3.77 -11.67 2.18
C GLU A 47 -4.48 -10.32 2.01
N GLY A 48 -3.90 -9.24 2.57
CA GLY A 48 -4.44 -7.90 2.41
C GLY A 48 -4.48 -7.44 0.95
N GLN A 49 -3.42 -7.71 0.17
CA GLN A 49 -3.35 -7.35 -1.25
C GLN A 49 -4.25 -8.22 -2.13
N GLU A 50 -4.53 -9.48 -1.75
CA GLU A 50 -5.53 -10.31 -2.44
C GLU A 50 -6.95 -9.73 -2.30
N LEU A 51 -7.27 -9.13 -1.14
CA LEU A 51 -8.54 -8.41 -0.96
C LEU A 51 -8.62 -7.15 -1.83
N VAL A 52 -7.50 -6.42 -2.01
CA VAL A 52 -7.44 -5.25 -2.91
C VAL A 52 -7.80 -5.64 -4.35
N VAL A 53 -7.25 -6.78 -4.82
CA VAL A 53 -7.58 -7.33 -6.15
C VAL A 53 -9.06 -7.70 -6.23
N LYS A 54 -9.59 -8.38 -5.21
CA LYS A 54 -10.99 -8.79 -5.15
C LYS A 54 -11.96 -7.62 -5.21
N GLU A 55 -11.62 -6.49 -4.59
CA GLU A 55 -12.42 -5.25 -4.62
C GLU A 55 -12.20 -4.42 -5.90
N GLY A 56 -11.49 -4.96 -6.89
CA GLY A 56 -11.34 -4.35 -8.22
C GLY A 56 -10.25 -3.29 -8.32
N SER A 57 -9.34 -3.23 -7.35
CA SER A 57 -8.18 -2.34 -7.36
C SER A 57 -6.90 -3.08 -7.72
N PHE A 58 -5.86 -2.33 -8.08
CA PHE A 58 -4.54 -2.87 -8.36
C PHE A 58 -3.71 -2.93 -7.07
N PRO A 59 -3.10 -4.08 -6.75
CA PRO A 59 -2.29 -4.23 -5.54
C PRO A 59 -0.96 -3.49 -5.68
N VAL A 60 -0.33 -3.16 -4.55
CA VAL A 60 1.03 -2.63 -4.54
C VAL A 60 2.05 -3.77 -4.63
N ASP A 61 3.22 -3.47 -5.18
CA ASP A 61 4.33 -4.41 -5.20
C ASP A 61 5.02 -4.51 -3.83
N ALA A 62 5.85 -5.55 -3.68
CA ALA A 62 6.56 -5.81 -2.42
C ALA A 62 7.51 -4.66 -2.02
N ALA A 63 8.11 -3.97 -3.01
CA ALA A 63 9.00 -2.85 -2.75
C ALA A 63 8.25 -1.64 -2.17
N THR A 64 7.08 -1.32 -2.72
CA THR A 64 6.21 -0.24 -2.23
C THR A 64 5.68 -0.57 -0.84
N ALA A 65 5.23 -1.81 -0.63
CA ALA A 65 4.77 -2.29 0.67
C ALA A 65 5.87 -2.19 1.75
N ALA A 66 7.08 -2.67 1.45
CA ALA A 66 8.22 -2.60 2.37
C ALA A 66 8.58 -1.15 2.71
N LYS A 67 8.58 -0.25 1.72
CA LYS A 67 8.84 1.18 1.95
C LYS A 67 7.78 1.81 2.87
N ALA A 68 6.52 1.46 2.70
CA ALA A 68 5.43 1.95 3.55
C ALA A 68 5.55 1.45 5.00
N LEU A 69 5.89 0.17 5.20
CA LEU A 69 6.10 -0.41 6.53
C LEU A 69 7.32 0.21 7.24
N GLN A 70 8.43 0.39 6.52
CA GLN A 70 9.65 1.02 7.04
C GLN A 70 9.41 2.48 7.47
N ALA A 71 8.59 3.23 6.73
CA ALA A 71 8.21 4.59 7.12
C ALA A 71 7.46 4.66 8.47
N LEU A 72 6.90 3.54 8.93
CA LEU A 72 6.23 3.38 10.23
C LEU A 72 7.09 2.68 11.29
N GLY A 73 8.36 2.40 10.98
CA GLY A 73 9.26 1.64 11.86
C GLY A 73 8.79 0.21 12.08
N ILE A 74 8.25 -0.42 11.03
CA ILE A 74 7.84 -1.82 11.00
C ILE A 74 8.80 -2.56 10.06
N ASP A 75 9.42 -3.62 10.55
CA ASP A 75 10.24 -4.50 9.73
C ASP A 75 9.33 -5.32 8.81
N PRO A 76 9.56 -5.31 7.48
CA PRO A 76 8.74 -6.00 6.50
C PRO A 76 8.87 -7.53 6.56
#